data_AF-A0A834A990-F1
#
_entry.id   AF-A0A834A990-F1
#
_cell.length_a   1.000
_cell.length_b   1.000
_cell.length_c   1.000
_cell.angle_alpha   90.00
_cell.angle_beta   90.00
_cell.angle_gamma   90.00
#
_symmetry.space_group_name_H-M   'P 1'
#
loop_
_entity.id
_entity.type
_entity.pdbx_description
1 polymer ?
#
loop_
_entity_poly.entity_id
_entity_poly.type
_entity_poly.pdbx_seq_one_letter_code
_entity_poly.pdbx_strand_id
1 'polypeptide(L)'
;MAIFSVYVVNKAGGLIYQLDSYAPRAEAEKTFSYPLDLLLKLHDERVLVAFGQRDGIRVGHAVLAINGMDVNGKLFAIGSQLSPEQGSSGIEVLETDTFKLHCFQTLTGIKFVVLADPRQAGIDSLLRKIYEIYSDFALKNPFYSLEMPIRCELFDQNMKLALEVAEKAGTYGPGS
;
A
#
# COMPACT_ATOMS: atom_id res chain seq x y z
N MET A 1 -5.16 -13.74 3.49
CA MET A 1 -5.65 -12.36 3.38
C MET A 1 -5.23 -11.85 2.02
N ALA A 2 -6.20 -11.39 1.23
CA ALA A 2 -5.99 -11.01 -0.17
C ALA A 2 -5.82 -9.49 -0.34
N ILE A 3 -6.08 -8.71 0.71
CA ILE A 3 -5.80 -7.28 0.77
C ILE A 3 -4.58 -7.10 1.67
N PHE A 4 -3.57 -6.39 1.20
CA PHE A 4 -2.29 -6.23 1.88
C PHE A 4 -2.25 -4.96 2.73
N SER A 5 -2.68 -3.83 2.16
CA SER A 5 -2.66 -2.54 2.85
C SER A 5 -3.57 -1.50 2.20
N VAL A 6 -3.95 -0.50 2.99
CA VAL A 6 -4.76 0.65 2.58
C VAL A 6 -4.07 1.93 2.98
N TYR A 7 -4.02 2.89 2.06
CA TYR A 7 -3.45 4.22 2.29
C TYR A 7 -4.46 5.30 1.92
N VAL A 8 -4.51 6.36 2.72
CA VAL A 8 -5.20 7.61 2.36
C VAL A 8 -4.17 8.72 2.27
N VAL A 9 -4.08 9.31 1.10
CA VAL A 9 -3.11 10.37 0.77
C VAL A 9 -3.88 11.64 0.47
N ASN A 10 -3.49 12.74 1.10
CA ASN A 10 -4.11 14.03 0.88
C ASN A 10 -3.71 14.64 -0.49
N LYS A 11 -4.32 15.77 -0.85
CA LYS A 11 -4.05 16.48 -2.10
C LYS A 11 -2.58 16.89 -2.27
N ALA A 12 -1.90 17.20 -1.17
CA ALA A 12 -0.48 17.59 -1.17
C ALA A 12 0.47 16.38 -1.25
N GLY A 13 -0.03 15.14 -1.30
CA GLY A 13 0.78 13.92 -1.29
C GLY A 13 1.23 13.47 0.10
N GLY A 14 0.69 14.08 1.16
CA GLY A 14 0.90 13.68 2.55
C GLY A 14 0.07 12.45 2.91
N LEU A 15 0.70 11.50 3.60
CA LEU A 15 0.02 10.31 4.11
C LEU A 15 -0.79 10.69 5.36
N ILE A 16 -2.10 10.57 5.30
CA ILE A 16 -3.01 10.91 6.40
C ILE A 16 -3.65 9.67 7.05
N TYR A 17 -3.52 8.50 6.43
CA TYR A 17 -3.92 7.22 7.02
C TYR A 17 -3.18 6.05 6.37
N GLN A 18 -2.80 5.05 7.17
CA GLN A 18 -2.25 3.79 6.71
C GLN A 18 -2.78 2.65 7.58
N LEU A 19 -3.22 1.57 6.94
CA LEU A 19 -3.60 0.34 7.62
C LEU A 19 -3.03 -0.84 6.83
N ASP A 20 -2.13 -1.57 7.46
CA ASP A 20 -1.55 -2.78 6.89
C ASP A 20 -2.31 -4.00 7.41
N SER A 21 -2.95 -4.72 6.48
CA SER A 21 -3.62 -6.00 6.73
C SER A 21 -2.62 -7.15 6.80
N TYR A 22 -1.45 -6.96 6.20
CA TYR A 22 -0.29 -7.83 6.30
C TYR A 22 0.93 -6.97 6.63
N ALA A 23 1.46 -7.09 7.85
CA ALA A 23 2.86 -6.74 8.05
C ALA A 23 3.66 -7.72 7.19
N PRO A 24 4.53 -7.28 6.25
CA PRO A 24 5.41 -8.20 5.56
C PRO A 24 6.13 -9.00 6.63
N ARG A 25 5.76 -10.27 6.76
CA ARG A 25 6.39 -11.13 7.73
C ARG A 25 7.80 -11.26 7.21
N ALA A 26 8.78 -10.73 7.94
CA ALA A 26 10.18 -10.92 7.58
C ALA A 26 10.36 -12.41 7.32
N GLU A 27 10.57 -12.80 6.06
CA GLU A 27 10.73 -14.21 5.71
C GLU A 27 11.94 -14.79 6.43
N ALA A 28 12.92 -13.92 6.72
CA ALA A 28 14.03 -14.15 7.62
C ALA A 28 14.42 -12.84 8.31
N GLU A 29 14.45 -12.85 9.65
CA GLU A 29 15.08 -11.82 10.47
C GLU A 29 16.34 -12.41 11.10
N LYS A 30 17.47 -11.72 10.98
CA LYS A 30 18.75 -12.24 11.49
C LYS A 30 19.69 -11.12 11.92
N THR A 31 20.37 -11.37 13.04
CA THR A 31 21.50 -10.56 13.49
C THR A 31 22.77 -10.96 12.75
N PHE A 32 23.45 -9.97 12.18
CA PHE A 32 24.74 -10.17 11.51
C PHE A 32 25.85 -9.50 12.30
N SER A 33 27.02 -10.14 12.31
CA SER A 33 28.27 -9.54 12.75
C SER A 33 29.01 -8.99 11.53
N TYR A 34 29.97 -8.09 11.75
CA TYR A 34 30.82 -7.61 10.66
C TYR A 34 31.99 -8.59 10.40
N PRO A 35 32.36 -8.87 9.14
CA PRO A 35 31.70 -8.43 7.90
C PRO A 35 30.40 -9.19 7.62
N LEU A 36 29.48 -8.58 6.86
CA LEU A 36 28.25 -9.25 6.44
C LEU A 36 28.57 -10.44 5.52
N ASP A 37 27.90 -11.57 5.77
CA ASP A 37 27.96 -12.76 4.91
C ASP A 37 27.13 -12.63 3.62
N LEU A 38 26.53 -11.47 3.40
CA LEU A 38 25.68 -11.13 2.25
C LEU A 38 26.28 -9.97 1.49
N LEU A 39 26.24 -10.03 0.16
CA LEU A 39 26.55 -8.89 -0.70
C LEU A 39 25.26 -8.15 -1.01
N LEU A 40 25.17 -6.89 -0.60
CA LEU A 40 24.02 -6.03 -0.86
C LEU A 40 24.31 -5.08 -2.03
N LYS A 41 23.30 -4.82 -2.87
CA LYS A 41 23.38 -3.88 -4.00
C LYS A 41 22.14 -3.00 -4.04
N LEU A 42 22.31 -1.73 -4.36
CA LEU A 42 21.20 -0.82 -4.65
C LEU A 42 20.66 -1.09 -6.06
N HIS A 43 19.36 -1.31 -6.18
CA HIS A 43 18.63 -1.47 -7.44
C HIS A 43 17.23 -0.87 -7.30
N ASP A 44 16.84 0.03 -8.20
CA ASP A 44 15.54 0.72 -8.18
C ASP A 44 15.16 1.27 -6.80
N GLU A 45 16.06 2.04 -6.20
CA GLU A 45 15.91 2.64 -4.86
C GLU A 45 15.73 1.64 -3.70
N ARG A 46 15.94 0.34 -3.95
CA ARG A 46 15.88 -0.73 -2.93
C ARG A 46 17.24 -1.38 -2.73
N VAL A 47 17.55 -1.74 -1.49
CA VAL A 47 18.77 -2.51 -1.15
C VAL A 47 18.44 -3.99 -1.28
N LEU A 48 19.00 -4.66 -2.28
CA LEU A 48 18.75 -6.07 -2.60
C LEU A 48 19.95 -6.94 -2.22
N VAL A 49 19.70 -8.20 -1.88
CA VAL A 49 20.74 -9.23 -1.77
C VAL A 49 21.21 -9.61 -3.17
N ALA A 50 22.45 -9.28 -3.49
CA ALA A 50 23.08 -9.60 -4.78
C ALA A 50 23.84 -10.93 -4.73
N PHE A 51 24.33 -11.36 -3.56
CA PHE A 51 25.01 -12.65 -3.39
C PHE A 51 24.93 -13.16 -1.94
N GLY A 52 24.95 -14.48 -1.77
CA GLY A 52 24.80 -15.17 -0.49
C GLY A 52 23.36 -15.64 -0.26
N GLN A 53 23.17 -16.94 -0.07
CA GLN A 53 21.89 -17.55 0.27
C GLN A 53 22.06 -18.41 1.52
N ARG A 54 21.37 -18.03 2.60
CA ARG A 54 21.43 -18.75 3.87
C ARG A 54 20.24 -18.38 4.74
N ASP A 55 19.79 -19.31 5.58
CA ASP A 55 18.82 -19.06 6.65
C ASP A 55 17.52 -18.36 6.15
N GLY A 56 17.05 -18.74 4.96
CA GLY A 56 15.84 -18.19 4.35
C GLY A 56 16.04 -16.95 3.47
N ILE A 57 17.22 -16.31 3.50
CA ILE A 57 17.54 -15.14 2.68
C ILE A 57 18.04 -15.60 1.30
N ARG A 58 17.47 -15.04 0.22
CA ARG A 58 17.82 -15.39 -1.17
C ARG A 58 18.28 -14.16 -1.95
N VAL A 59 19.03 -14.40 -3.03
CA VAL A 59 19.36 -13.36 -4.01
C VAL A 59 18.07 -12.74 -4.55
N GLY A 60 18.02 -11.41 -4.60
CA GLY A 60 16.83 -10.64 -4.97
C GLY A 60 15.96 -10.19 -3.79
N HIS A 61 16.16 -10.71 -2.57
CA HIS A 61 15.42 -10.21 -1.40
C HIS A 61 15.78 -8.75 -1.10
N ALA A 62 14.76 -7.93 -0.86
CA ALA A 62 14.94 -6.55 -0.43
C ALA A 62 15.10 -6.44 1.09
N VAL A 63 15.98 -5.56 1.55
CA VAL A 63 16.05 -5.16 2.96
C VAL A 63 14.81 -4.34 3.28
N LEU A 64 13.95 -4.87 4.15
CA LEU A 64 12.70 -4.21 4.54
C LEU A 64 12.87 -3.32 5.77
N ALA A 65 13.68 -3.79 6.74
CA ALA A 65 13.94 -3.07 7.97
C ALA A 65 15.36 -3.36 8.49
N ILE A 66 15.92 -2.42 9.26
CA ILE A 66 17.19 -2.59 9.98
C ILE A 66 16.94 -2.22 11.45
N ASN A 67 17.25 -3.13 12.37
CA ASN A 67 16.99 -2.97 13.81
C ASN A 67 15.53 -2.60 14.13
N GLY A 68 14.57 -3.17 13.38
CA GLY A 68 13.15 -2.89 13.54
C GLY A 68 12.67 -1.55 12.96
N MET A 69 13.50 -0.83 12.19
CA MET A 69 13.10 0.39 11.49
C MET A 69 12.95 0.16 9.98
N ASP A 70 11.78 0.51 9.43
CA ASP A 70 11.42 0.31 8.03
C ASP A 70 12.19 1.21 7.04
N VAL A 71 12.43 0.69 5.83
CA VAL A 71 13.13 1.38 4.74
C VAL A 71 12.16 1.55 3.54
N ASN A 72 11.58 2.74 3.33
CA ASN A 72 10.58 2.99 2.26
C ASN A 72 10.89 4.22 1.37
N GLY A 73 10.72 4.08 0.03
CA GLY A 73 10.82 5.11 -1.02
C GLY A 73 9.51 5.29 -1.82
N LYS A 74 9.28 6.46 -2.47
CA LYS A 74 7.95 6.94 -2.95
C LYS A 74 7.83 7.01 -4.49
N LEU A 75 6.73 6.50 -5.09
CA LEU A 75 6.58 6.35 -6.57
C LEU A 75 5.39 7.05 -7.28
N PHE A 76 4.53 7.84 -6.62
CA PHE A 76 3.18 8.15 -7.18
C PHE A 76 3.10 9.30 -8.24
N ALA A 77 4.03 10.25 -8.29
CA ALA A 77 3.82 11.52 -9.01
C ALA A 77 3.96 11.48 -10.55
N ILE A 78 4.50 10.39 -11.12
CA ILE A 78 5.01 10.39 -12.50
C ILE A 78 3.92 10.10 -13.56
N GLY A 79 2.86 9.36 -13.21
CA GLY A 79 1.93 8.80 -14.21
C GLY A 79 1.01 9.80 -14.92
N SER A 80 0.58 10.90 -14.27
CA SER A 80 -0.32 11.89 -14.92
C SER A 80 0.42 12.84 -15.86
N GLN A 81 1.68 13.17 -15.56
CA GLN A 81 2.47 14.13 -16.34
C GLN A 81 3.01 13.53 -17.64
N LEU A 82 3.16 12.21 -17.70
CA LEU A 82 3.69 11.49 -18.86
C LEU A 82 2.59 10.87 -19.74
N SER A 83 1.31 11.15 -19.47
CA SER A 83 0.22 10.56 -20.22
C SER A 83 0.18 11.12 -21.65
N PRO A 84 0.13 10.26 -22.69
CA PRO A 84 -0.06 10.71 -24.06
C PRO A 84 -1.50 11.21 -24.33
N GLU A 85 -2.45 10.91 -23.43
CA GLU A 85 -3.86 11.27 -23.55
C GLU A 85 -4.19 12.57 -22.78
N GLN A 86 -4.89 13.50 -23.42
CA GLN A 86 -5.36 14.72 -22.77
C GLN A 86 -6.45 14.40 -21.74
N GLY A 87 -6.29 14.90 -20.51
CA GLY A 87 -7.27 14.70 -19.44
C GLY A 87 -7.10 13.41 -18.62
N SER A 88 -5.92 12.78 -18.67
CA SER A 88 -5.59 11.62 -17.84
C SER A 88 -5.71 11.93 -16.33
N SER A 89 -6.40 11.05 -15.61
CA SER A 89 -6.65 11.11 -14.16
C SER A 89 -5.44 10.70 -13.30
N GLY A 90 -4.35 10.22 -13.91
CA GLY A 90 -3.19 9.64 -13.23
C GLY A 90 -3.24 8.11 -13.14
N ILE A 91 -2.49 7.53 -12.21
CA ILE A 91 -2.45 6.07 -12.03
C ILE A 91 -3.69 5.63 -11.27
N GLU A 92 -4.58 4.89 -11.93
CA GLU A 92 -5.76 4.26 -11.31
C GLU A 92 -5.49 2.81 -10.91
N VAL A 93 -4.71 2.07 -11.72
CA VAL A 93 -4.29 0.69 -11.43
C VAL A 93 -2.81 0.53 -11.79
N LEU A 94 -2.05 -0.10 -10.90
CA LEU A 94 -0.69 -0.57 -11.17
C LEU A 94 -0.62 -2.05 -10.78
N GLU A 95 -0.44 -2.91 -11.77
CA GLU A 95 -0.40 -4.36 -11.60
C GLU A 95 1.03 -4.89 -11.67
N THR A 96 1.34 -5.82 -10.77
CA THR A 96 2.56 -6.61 -10.76
C THR A 96 2.20 -8.10 -10.66
N ASP A 97 3.20 -8.98 -10.74
CA ASP A 97 3.06 -10.42 -10.55
C ASP A 97 2.63 -10.82 -9.13
N THR A 98 2.91 -9.97 -8.14
CA THR A 98 2.69 -10.24 -6.72
C THR A 98 1.57 -9.43 -6.09
N PHE A 99 1.28 -8.24 -6.62
CA PHE A 99 0.23 -7.36 -6.11
C PHE A 99 -0.36 -6.47 -7.20
N LYS A 100 -1.58 -5.99 -6.94
CA LYS A 100 -2.26 -4.95 -7.71
C LYS A 100 -2.56 -3.78 -6.79
N LEU A 101 -2.09 -2.60 -7.19
CA LEU A 101 -2.40 -1.32 -6.58
C LEU A 101 -3.61 -0.73 -7.30
N HIS A 102 -4.64 -0.41 -6.55
CA HIS A 102 -5.78 0.36 -7.05
C HIS A 102 -5.80 1.72 -6.37
N CYS A 103 -6.02 2.78 -7.13
CA CYS A 103 -6.07 4.15 -6.65
C CYS A 103 -7.35 4.83 -7.12
N PHE A 104 -8.13 5.31 -6.16
CA PHE A 104 -9.30 6.15 -6.41
C PHE A 104 -9.02 7.57 -5.91
N GLN A 105 -9.05 8.54 -6.83
CA GLN A 105 -8.89 9.96 -6.52
C GLN A 105 -10.24 10.68 -6.52
N THR A 106 -10.52 11.45 -5.46
CA THR A 106 -11.70 12.30 -5.37
C THR A 106 -11.52 13.61 -6.15
N LEU A 107 -12.64 14.31 -6.41
CA LEU A 107 -12.63 15.66 -6.99
C LEU A 107 -11.87 16.68 -6.12
N THR A 108 -11.81 16.44 -4.80
CA THR A 108 -11.06 17.28 -3.87
C THR A 108 -9.56 16.96 -3.85
N GLY A 109 -9.13 15.91 -4.55
CA GLY A 109 -7.73 15.50 -4.69
C GLY A 109 -7.24 14.52 -3.63
N ILE A 110 -8.12 13.99 -2.78
CA ILE A 110 -7.78 12.91 -1.83
C ILE A 110 -7.69 11.59 -2.59
N LYS A 111 -6.70 10.77 -2.28
CA LYS A 111 -6.45 9.50 -2.94
C LYS A 111 -6.58 8.36 -1.95
N PHE A 112 -7.38 7.38 -2.31
CA PHE A 112 -7.56 6.12 -1.60
C PHE A 112 -6.83 5.05 -2.38
N VAL A 113 -5.83 4.43 -1.77
CA VAL A 113 -4.97 3.44 -2.41
C VAL A 113 -5.11 2.12 -1.67
N VAL A 114 -5.35 1.04 -2.41
CA VAL A 114 -5.45 -0.33 -1.88
C VAL A 114 -4.43 -1.20 -2.60
N LEU A 115 -3.60 -1.91 -1.84
CA LEU A 115 -2.73 -2.97 -2.33
C LEU A 115 -3.39 -4.33 -2.04
N ALA A 116 -3.53 -5.17 -3.05
CA ALA A 116 -4.16 -6.49 -2.93
C ALA A 116 -3.49 -7.53 -3.85
N ASP A 117 -3.82 -8.82 -3.66
CA ASP A 117 -3.49 -9.89 -4.60
C ASP A 117 -4.09 -9.55 -5.99
N PRO A 118 -3.37 -9.78 -7.11
CA PRO A 118 -3.87 -9.44 -8.43
C PRO A 118 -5.21 -10.08 -8.81
N ARG A 119 -5.58 -11.19 -8.15
CA ARG A 119 -6.83 -11.94 -8.34
C ARG A 119 -7.96 -11.49 -7.43
N GLN A 120 -7.71 -10.57 -6.49
CA GLN A 120 -8.73 -10.06 -5.59
C GLN A 120 -9.74 -9.22 -6.38
N ALA A 121 -11.02 -9.59 -6.27
CA ALA A 121 -12.11 -8.83 -6.89
C ALA A 121 -12.75 -7.84 -5.90
N GLY A 122 -13.64 -6.99 -6.41
CA GLY A 122 -14.45 -6.09 -5.58
C GLY A 122 -13.70 -4.89 -4.99
N ILE A 123 -12.47 -4.60 -5.47
CA ILE A 123 -11.67 -3.47 -4.95
C ILE A 123 -12.33 -2.11 -5.23
N ASP A 124 -13.01 -1.92 -6.36
CA ASP A 124 -13.72 -0.66 -6.63
C ASP A 124 -14.84 -0.38 -5.62
N SER A 125 -15.56 -1.43 -5.21
CA SER A 125 -16.60 -1.33 -4.19
C SER A 125 -16.00 -1.00 -2.83
N LEU A 126 -14.84 -1.59 -2.50
CA LEU A 126 -14.09 -1.25 -1.30
C LEU A 126 -13.61 0.20 -1.31
N LEU A 127 -13.04 0.70 -2.42
CA LEU A 127 -12.59 2.09 -2.56
C LEU A 127 -13.73 3.09 -2.36
N ARG A 128 -14.91 2.83 -2.95
CA ARG A 128 -16.12 3.64 -2.71
C ARG A 128 -16.53 3.58 -1.24
N LYS A 129 -16.47 2.41 -0.61
CA LYS A 129 -16.81 2.26 0.80
C LYS A 129 -15.85 3.02 1.73
N ILE A 130 -14.56 3.00 1.43
CA ILE A 130 -13.54 3.77 2.15
C ILE A 130 -13.83 5.28 2.02
N TYR A 131 -14.25 5.75 0.83
CA TYR A 131 -14.63 7.15 0.64
C TYR A 131 -15.86 7.56 1.46
N GLU A 132 -16.87 6.70 1.59
CA GLU A 132 -18.00 6.93 2.50
C GLU A 132 -17.54 7.05 3.95
N ILE A 133 -16.70 6.12 4.42
CA ILE A 133 -16.15 6.12 5.79
C ILE A 133 -15.34 7.39 6.04
N TYR A 134 -14.50 7.82 5.08
CA TYR A 134 -13.77 9.07 5.16
C TYR A 134 -14.70 10.28 5.28
N SER A 135 -15.76 10.31 4.47
CA SER A 135 -16.74 11.40 4.50
C SER A 135 -17.45 11.47 5.86
N ASP A 136 -17.76 10.33 6.46
CA ASP A 136 -18.48 10.26 7.73
C ASP A 136 -17.63 10.60 8.95
N PHE A 137 -16.37 10.16 9.00
CA PHE A 137 -15.56 10.29 10.21
C PHE A 137 -14.45 11.35 10.12
N ALA A 138 -13.99 11.70 8.92
CA ALA A 138 -13.02 12.78 8.74
C ALA A 138 -13.74 14.12 8.49
N LEU A 139 -14.68 14.17 7.54
CA LEU A 139 -15.29 15.44 7.12
C LEU A 139 -16.41 15.94 8.06
N LYS A 140 -17.09 15.05 8.78
CA LYS A 140 -18.09 15.46 9.80
C LYS A 140 -17.45 15.81 11.15
N ASN A 141 -16.14 15.62 11.32
CA ASN A 141 -15.44 15.99 12.55
C ASN A 141 -14.98 17.45 12.45
N PRO A 142 -15.60 18.40 13.17
CA PRO A 142 -15.29 19.82 13.05
C PRO A 142 -13.88 20.19 13.56
N PHE A 143 -13.20 19.29 14.30
CA PHE A 143 -11.86 19.50 14.80
C PHE A 143 -10.79 18.84 13.92
N TYR A 144 -11.19 18.14 12.85
CA TYR A 144 -10.25 17.49 11.95
C TYR A 144 -9.70 18.48 10.92
N SER A 145 -8.37 18.56 10.83
CA SER A 145 -7.68 19.30 9.78
C SER A 145 -7.28 18.33 8.66
N LEU A 146 -7.59 18.68 7.41
CA LEU A 146 -7.42 17.80 6.24
C LEU A 146 -5.97 17.36 5.97
N GLU A 147 -4.99 18.09 6.53
CA GLU A 147 -3.57 17.78 6.38
C GLU A 147 -3.01 16.93 7.53
N MET A 148 -3.81 16.65 8.56
CA MET A 148 -3.40 15.89 9.73
C MET A 148 -3.77 14.41 9.62
N PRO A 149 -3.02 13.51 10.27
CA PRO A 149 -3.38 12.10 10.32
C PRO A 149 -4.77 11.86 10.93
N ILE A 150 -5.55 10.97 10.32
CA ILE A 150 -6.85 10.55 10.84
C ILE A 150 -6.61 9.63 12.04
N ARG A 151 -7.01 10.08 13.24
CA ARG A 151 -6.88 9.33 14.51
C ARG A 151 -8.22 8.92 15.11
N CYS A 152 -9.30 9.05 14.34
CA CYS A 152 -10.64 8.73 14.81
C CYS A 152 -10.78 7.20 14.95
N GLU A 153 -11.04 6.70 16.16
CA GLU A 153 -11.19 5.26 16.41
C GLU A 153 -12.35 4.64 15.63
N LEU A 154 -13.45 5.39 15.45
CA LEU A 154 -14.58 4.93 14.64
C LEU A 154 -14.20 4.78 13.16
N PHE A 155 -13.32 5.63 12.64
CA PHE A 155 -12.78 5.46 11.30
C PHE A 155 -12.03 4.13 11.19
N ASP A 156 -11.11 3.85 12.13
CA ASP A 156 -10.35 2.60 12.19
C ASP A 156 -11.23 1.35 12.26
N GLN A 157 -12.26 1.37 13.11
CA GLN A 157 -13.18 0.25 13.28
C GLN A 157 -13.96 -0.03 11.98
N ASN A 158 -14.50 1.02 11.36
CA ASN A 158 -15.26 0.88 10.12
C ASN A 158 -14.37 0.48 8.93
N MET A 159 -13.12 0.95 8.89
CA MET A 159 -12.13 0.51 7.89
C MET A 159 -11.85 -0.98 8.00
N LYS A 160 -11.62 -1.49 9.22
CA LYS A 160 -11.40 -2.93 9.45
C LYS A 160 -12.62 -3.76 9.01
N LEU A 161 -13.83 -3.34 9.37
CA LEU A 161 -15.06 -4.02 8.94
C LEU A 161 -15.23 -4.03 7.41
N ALA A 162 -14.93 -2.91 6.74
CA ALA A 162 -15.00 -2.82 5.29
C ALA A 162 -13.99 -3.77 4.62
N LEU A 163 -12.77 -3.87 5.18
CA LEU A 163 -11.76 -4.82 4.72
C LEU A 163 -12.22 -6.27 4.89
N GLU A 164 -12.76 -6.64 6.05
CA GLU A 164 -13.29 -8.00 6.28
C GLU A 164 -14.41 -8.39 5.31
N VAL A 165 -15.26 -7.43 4.93
CA VAL A 165 -16.30 -7.65 3.90
C VAL A 165 -15.66 -7.84 2.53
N ALA A 166 -14.68 -7.02 2.19
CA ALA A 166 -14.00 -7.09 0.89
C ALA A 166 -13.18 -8.38 0.74
N GLU A 167 -12.57 -8.89 1.81
CA GLU A 167 -11.88 -10.20 1.79
C GLU A 167 -12.82 -11.35 1.45
N LYS A 168 -14.11 -11.25 1.81
CA LYS A 168 -15.14 -12.25 1.50
C LYS A 168 -15.67 -12.16 0.07
N ALA A 169 -15.37 -11.07 -0.66
CA ALA A 169 -15.81 -10.88 -2.03
C ALA A 169 -15.12 -11.83 -3.05
N GLY A 170 -14.13 -12.60 -2.60
CA GLY A 170 -13.55 -13.74 -3.32
C GLY A 170 -12.48 -13.39 -4.37
N THR A 171 -11.59 -14.34 -4.60
CA THR A 171 -10.70 -14.37 -5.77
C THR A 171 -11.43 -15.10 -6.89
N TYR A 172 -11.79 -14.41 -7.99
CA TYR A 172 -12.27 -15.13 -9.16
C TYR A 172 -11.11 -15.88 -9.79
N GLY A 173 -11.21 -17.22 -9.84
CA GLY A 173 -10.24 -18.05 -10.54
C GLY A 173 -10.30 -17.81 -12.06
N PRO A 174 -9.24 -18.11 -12.81
CA PRO A 174 -9.26 -18.02 -14.26
C PRO A 174 -10.18 -19.13 -14.81
N GLY A 175 -11.41 -18.76 -15.18
CA GLY A 175 -12.38 -19.73 -15.72
C GLY A 175 -13.84 -19.29 -15.66
N SER A 176 -14.17 -18.15 -16.26
CA SER A 176 -15.54 -17.83 -16.70
C SER A 176 -15.48 -17.04 -18.00
#